data_AF-A0A935WSN7-F1
#
_entry.id   AF-A0A935WSN7-F1
#
_cell.length_a   1.000
_cell.length_b   1.000
_cell.length_c   1.000
_cell.angle_alpha   90.00
_cell.angle_beta   90.00
_cell.angle_gamma   90.00
#
_symmetry.space_group_name_H-M   'P 1'
#
loop_
_entity.id
_entity.type
_entity.pdbx_description
1 polymer ?
#
loop_
_entity_poly.entity_id
_entity_poly.type
_entity_poly.pdbx_seq_one_letter_code
_entity_poly.pdbx_strand_id
1 'polypeptide(L)' 'MVSFSAELGKTARELYGPMTALKNSGRIRTAGERNRTRYFPSIDGGANSTLRA' A
#
# COMPACT_ATOMS: atom_id res chain seq x y z
N MET A 1 0.81 -5.41 -7.50
CA MET A 1 -0.63 -5.54 -7.81
C MET A 1 -0.95 -6.89 -8.43
N VAL A 2 -0.30 -7.26 -9.53
CA VAL A 2 -0.54 -8.55 -10.22
C VAL A 2 -0.27 -9.77 -9.31
N SER A 3 0.80 -9.73 -8.50
CA SER A 3 1.07 -10.82 -7.54
C SER A 3 -0.04 -10.97 -6.49
N PHE A 4 -0.46 -9.85 -5.87
CA PHE A 4 -1.54 -9.86 -4.90
C PHE A 4 -2.91 -10.21 -5.48
N SER A 5 -3.17 -9.91 -6.76
CA SER A 5 -4.45 -10.31 -7.38
C SER A 5 -4.62 -11.81 -7.46
N ALA A 6 -3.54 -12.55 -7.75
CA ALA A 6 -3.57 -14.00 -7.80
C ALA A 6 -3.73 -14.60 -6.39
N GLU A 7 -3.00 -14.09 -5.41
CA GLU A 7 -3.03 -14.58 -4.03
C GLU A 7 -4.38 -14.33 -3.33
N LEU A 8 -5.02 -13.18 -3.61
CA LEU A 8 -6.26 -12.77 -2.96
C LEU A 8 -7.52 -13.10 -3.77
N GLY A 9 -7.37 -13.64 -4.99
CA GLY A 9 -8.49 -13.90 -5.90
C GLY A 9 -9.28 -12.63 -6.28
N LYS A 10 -8.60 -11.47 -6.32
CA LYS A 10 -9.18 -10.16 -6.62
C LYS A 10 -8.54 -9.57 -7.85
N THR A 11 -9.28 -8.81 -8.65
CA THR A 11 -8.69 -8.10 -9.78
C THR A 11 -7.76 -6.97 -9.30
N ALA A 12 -6.79 -6.59 -10.13
CA ALA A 12 -5.90 -5.47 -9.82
C ALA A 12 -6.67 -4.14 -9.60
N ARG A 13 -7.83 -3.98 -10.24
CA ARG A 13 -8.71 -2.82 -10.10
C ARG A 13 -9.35 -2.78 -8.72
N GLU A 14 -9.85 -3.91 -8.22
CA GLU A 14 -10.40 -4.03 -6.86
C GLU A 14 -9.34 -3.76 -5.79
N LEU A 15 -8.08 -4.12 -6.05
CA LEU A 15 -6.97 -3.87 -5.13
C LEU A 15 -6.48 -2.41 -5.12
N TYR A 16 -6.85 -1.59 -6.12
CA TYR A 16 -6.36 -0.22 -6.25
C TYR A 16 -6.82 0.71 -5.13
N GLY A 17 -8.12 0.69 -4.80
CA GLY A 17 -8.66 1.47 -3.69
C GLY A 17 -7.99 1.11 -2.36
N PRO A 18 -8.01 -0.16 -1.93
CA PRO A 18 -7.40 -0.61 -0.68
C PRO A 18 -5.91 -0.30 -0.57
N MET A 19 -5.12 -0.59 -1.61
CA MET A 19 -3.68 -0.28 -1.61
C MET A 19 -3.41 1.22 -1.51
N THR A 20 -4.24 2.05 -2.14
CA THR A 20 -4.15 3.52 -2.03
C THR A 20 -4.46 3.98 -0.61
N ALA A 21 -5.50 3.44 0.03
CA ALA A 21 -5.83 3.74 1.42
C ALA A 21 -4.71 3.34 2.39
N LEU A 22 -4.10 2.16 2.18
CA LEU A 22 -2.96 1.70 2.97
C LEU A 22 -1.72 2.59 2.79
N LYS A 23 -1.47 3.07 1.57
CA LYS A 23 -0.38 4.00 1.29
C LYS A 23 -0.62 5.35 1.98
N ASN A 24 -1.83 5.88 1.86
CA ASN A 24 -2.20 7.18 2.44
C ASN A 24 -2.22 7.16 3.97
N SER A 25 -2.54 6.01 4.58
CA SER A 25 -2.44 5.82 6.04
C SER A 25 -1.01 5.55 6.52
N GLY A 26 -0.02 5.54 5.62
CA GLY A 26 1.39 5.33 5.96
C GLY A 26 1.73 3.87 6.31
N ARG A 27 0.79 2.93 6.19
CA ARG A 27 0.99 1.51 6.55
C ARG A 27 1.83 0.74 5.53
N ILE A 28 1.92 1.23 4.30
CA ILE A 28 2.78 0.65 3.26
C ILE A 28 3.59 1.72 2.54
N ARG A 29 4.81 1.36 2.13
CA ARG A 29 5.64 2.11 1.19
C ARG A 29 5.62 1.45 -0.17
N THR A 30 5.75 2.25 -1.21
CA THR A 30 5.78 1.80 -2.60
C THR A 30 7.11 2.16 -3.22
N ALA A 31 7.75 1.24 -3.94
CA ALA A 31 8.95 1.51 -4.72
C ALA A 31 8.81 0.99 -6.16
N GLY A 32 9.42 1.71 -7.10
CA GLY A 32 9.41 1.38 -8.52
C GLY A 32 8.42 2.21 -9.35
N GLU A 33 8.33 1.87 -10.63
CA GLU A 33 7.58 2.62 -11.63
C GLU A 33 6.16 2.06 -11.85
N ARG A 34 5.39 2.78 -12.68
CA ARG A 34 4.05 2.37 -13.12
C ARG A 34 4.14 0.98 -13.77
N ASN A 35 3.26 0.06 -13.35
CA ASN A 35 3.24 -1.37 -13.74
C ASN A 35 4.35 -2.27 -13.17
N ARG A 36 5.34 -1.73 -12.43
CA ARG A 36 6.38 -2.50 -11.72
C ARG A 36 6.52 -2.09 -10.25
N THR A 37 5.41 -1.63 -9.66
CA THR A 37 5.38 -1.18 -8.27
C THR A 37 5.48 -2.36 -7.31
N ARG A 38 6.46 -2.30 -6.42
CA ARG A 38 6.60 -3.18 -5.25
C ARG A 38 6.08 -2.47 -4.01
N TYR A 39 5.41 -3.22 -3.15
CA TYR A 39 4.81 -2.71 -1.91
C TYR A 39 5.54 -3.33 -0.73
N PHE A 40 5.85 -2.51 0.26
CA PHE A 40 6.58 -2.90 1.46
C PHE A 40 5.78 -2.44 2.69
N PRO A 41 5.65 -3.26 3.73
CA PRO A 41 5.09 -2.79 4.99
C PRO A 41 5.90 -1.62 5.55
N SER A 42 5.22 -0.63 6.11
CA SER A 42 5.85 0.34 7.01
C SER A 42 5.74 -0.21 8.43
N ILE A 43 6.89 -0.46 9.05
CA ILE A 43 7.00 -0.88 10.45
C ILE A 43 6.54 0.21 11.43
N ASP A 44 6.44 1.46 10.97
CA ASP A 44 5.91 2.60 11.74
C ASP A 44 4.37 2.74 11.62
N GLY A 45 3.69 1.74 11.05
CA GLY A 45 2.32 1.76 10.51
C GLY A 45 1.15 1.98 11.48
N GLY A 46 1.34 2.83 12.50
CA GLY A 46 0.34 3.29 13.45
C GLY A 46 0.65 4.62 14.13
N ALA A 47 1.75 5.31 13.82
CA ALA A 47 2.09 6.59 14.43
C ALA A 47 2.11 7.72 13.38
N ASN A 48 0.92 8.12 12.91
CA ASN A 48 0.70 9.55 12.77
C ASN A 48 0.60 10.11 14.20
N SER A 49 1.71 10.11 14.93
CA SER A 49 1.84 10.85 16.16
C SER A 49 1.76 12.31 15.76
N THR A 50 0.63 12.91 16.09
CA THR A 50 0.46 14.33 16.31
C THR A 50 1.64 14.88 17.12
N LEU A 51 2.74 15.21 16.44
CA LEU A 51 3.67 16.24 16.91
C LEU A 51 3.05 17.55 16.43
N ARG A 52 2.04 17.98 17.19
CA ARG A 52 1.83 19.41 17.39
C ARG A 52 3.09 19.93 18.07
N ALA A 53 3.91 20.63 17.31
CA ALA A 53 4.70 21.73 17.86
C ALA A 53 3.78 22.93 18.08
#